data_AF-A0A9X3SUR8-F1
#
_entry.id   AF-A0A9X3SUR8-F1
#
_cell.length_a   1.000
_cell.length_b   1.000
_cell.length_c   1.000
_cell.angle_alpha   90.00
_cell.angle_beta   90.00
_cell.angle_gamma   90.00
#
_symmetry.space_group_name_H-M   'P 1'
#
loop_
_entity.id
_entity.type
_entity.pdbx_description
1 polymer ?
#
loop_
_entity_poly.entity_id
_entity_poly.type
_entity_poly.pdbx_seq_one_letter_code
_entity_poly.pdbx_strand_id
1 'polypeptide(L)'
;MMTTTSASVWRRLLLGVLAIACYGILSAACALLIAETAWPTIGDDQHSSAQATIAPALNVFALAMLGFAVAGPLFTPSLQVAFNLAAAIIAAGAGPLLARFAYARTDIDLFTPGTAALLTAGILVGLMLIWATKRLAPLPH
;
A
#
# COMPACT_ATOMS: atom_id res chain seq x y z
N MET A 1 -7.27 -13.69 -30.02
CA MET A 1 -5.85 -13.48 -30.35
C MET A 1 -5.39 -12.24 -29.56
N MET A 2 -4.75 -12.41 -28.40
CA MET A 2 -4.24 -11.27 -27.61
C MET A 2 -3.01 -10.70 -28.32
N THR A 3 -3.04 -9.43 -28.69
CA THR A 3 -1.86 -8.72 -29.17
C THR A 3 -0.84 -8.62 -28.03
N THR A 4 0.45 -8.70 -28.35
CA THR A 4 1.58 -8.71 -27.39
C THR A 4 1.54 -7.55 -26.37
N THR A 5 0.92 -6.42 -26.73
CA THR A 5 0.67 -5.28 -25.85
C THR A 5 -0.34 -5.59 -24.74
N SER A 6 -1.46 -6.24 -25.03
CA SER A 6 -2.50 -6.61 -24.06
C SER A 6 -2.01 -7.62 -23.02
N ALA A 7 -1.22 -8.61 -23.44
CA ALA A 7 -0.60 -9.59 -22.55
C ALA A 7 0.35 -8.93 -21.54
N SER A 8 1.09 -7.89 -21.98
CA SER A 8 2.00 -7.14 -21.10
C SER A 8 1.27 -6.31 -20.04
N VAL A 9 0.11 -5.73 -20.37
CA VAL A 9 -0.70 -4.92 -19.44
C VAL A 9 -1.38 -5.83 -18.43
N TRP A 10 -1.98 -6.93 -18.89
CA TRP A 10 -2.64 -7.90 -18.03
C TRP A 10 -1.72 -8.45 -16.95
N ARG A 11 -0.48 -8.80 -17.31
CA ARG A 11 0.53 -9.26 -16.36
C ARG A 11 0.87 -8.22 -15.30
N ARG A 12 0.99 -6.94 -15.69
CA ARG A 12 1.27 -5.84 -14.76
C ARG A 12 0.11 -5.62 -13.79
N LEU A 13 -1.13 -5.69 -14.28
CA LEU A 13 -2.32 -5.62 -13.45
C LEU A 13 -2.38 -6.78 -12.46
N LEU A 14 -2.11 -8.02 -12.90
CA LEU A 14 -2.04 -9.17 -12.00
C LEU A 14 -0.99 -8.99 -10.90
N LEU A 15 0.20 -8.49 -11.24
CA LEU A 15 1.23 -8.18 -10.24
C LEU A 15 0.78 -7.08 -9.27
N GLY A 16 0.08 -6.05 -9.76
CA GLY A 16 -0.53 -5.02 -8.92
C GLY A 16 -1.57 -5.60 -7.95
N VAL A 17 -2.48 -6.46 -8.45
CA VAL A 17 -3.49 -7.15 -7.62
C VAL A 17 -2.83 -8.06 -6.58
N LEU A 18 -1.78 -8.79 -6.95
CA LEU A 18 -1.01 -9.60 -6.00
C LEU A 18 -0.36 -8.74 -4.92
N ALA A 19 0.23 -7.60 -5.28
CA ALA A 19 0.78 -6.66 -4.31
C ALA A 19 -0.29 -6.16 -3.33
N ILE A 20 -1.50 -5.85 -3.82
CA ILE A 20 -2.64 -5.45 -2.99
C ILE A 20 -3.01 -6.57 -2.00
N ALA A 21 -3.12 -7.80 -2.49
CA ALA A 21 -3.43 -8.95 -1.65
C ALA A 21 -2.34 -9.19 -0.58
N CYS A 22 -1.07 -9.11 -0.95
CA CYS A 22 0.06 -9.22 -0.03
C CYS A 22 0.02 -8.13 1.05
N TYR A 23 -0.23 -6.87 0.66
CA TYR A 23 -0.35 -5.77 1.60
C TYR A 23 -1.53 -5.97 2.55
N GLY A 24 -2.68 -6.45 2.06
CA GLY A 24 -3.84 -6.77 2.88
C GLY A 24 -3.56 -7.86 3.91
N ILE A 25 -2.91 -8.95 3.49
CA ILE A 25 -2.52 -10.05 4.40
C ILE A 25 -1.55 -9.54 5.47
N LEU A 26 -0.53 -8.76 5.08
CA LEU A 26 0.43 -8.19 6.03
C LEU A 26 -0.24 -7.22 6.99
N SER A 27 -1.16 -6.39 6.51
CA SER A 27 -1.91 -5.45 7.34
C SER A 27 -2.80 -6.18 8.35
N ALA A 28 -3.49 -7.23 7.93
CA ALA A 28 -4.27 -8.08 8.81
C ALA A 28 -3.38 -8.79 9.85
N ALA A 29 -2.22 -9.29 9.45
CA ALA A 29 -1.25 -9.85 10.38
C ALA A 29 -0.77 -8.80 11.40
N CYS A 30 -0.51 -7.57 10.96
CA CYS A 30 -0.17 -6.46 11.87
C CYS A 30 -1.30 -6.20 12.87
N ALA A 31 -2.56 -6.19 12.43
CA ALA A 31 -3.71 -6.01 13.31
C ALA A 31 -3.79 -7.09 14.41
N LEU A 32 -3.40 -8.32 14.10
CA LEU A 32 -3.43 -9.44 15.03
C LEU A 32 -2.20 -9.48 15.96
N LEU A 33 -1.06 -8.98 15.52
CA LEU A 33 0.22 -9.08 16.24
C LEU A 33 0.58 -7.83 17.04
N ILE A 34 0.06 -6.66 16.66
CA ILE A 34 0.33 -5.38 17.31
C ILE A 34 -0.80 -5.08 18.29
N ALA A 35 -0.45 -4.83 19.55
CA ALA A 35 -1.41 -4.47 20.58
C ALA A 35 -2.25 -3.24 20.17
N GLU A 36 -3.53 -3.25 20.51
CA GLU A 36 -4.49 -2.20 20.12
C GLU A 36 -4.04 -0.79 20.56
N THR A 37 -3.39 -0.68 21.72
CA THR A 37 -2.85 0.58 22.27
C THR A 37 -1.69 1.16 21.46
N ALA A 38 -1.10 0.37 20.56
CA ALA A 38 -0.03 0.81 19.67
C ALA A 38 -0.55 1.29 18.31
N TRP A 39 -1.87 1.35 18.12
CA TRP A 39 -2.53 1.96 16.97
C TRP A 39 -3.00 3.38 17.31
N PRO A 40 -3.14 4.27 16.30
CA PRO A 40 -3.72 5.61 16.50
C PRO A 40 -5.13 5.48 17.06
N THR A 41 -5.49 6.28 18.07
CA THR A 41 -6.79 6.24 18.77
C THR A 41 -7.94 6.83 17.93
N ILE A 42 -8.19 6.19 16.79
CA ILE A 42 -9.19 6.61 15.79
C ILE A 42 -10.35 5.62 15.66
N GLY A 43 -10.35 4.53 16.43
CA GLY A 43 -11.49 3.61 16.51
C GLY A 43 -12.76 4.29 17.01
N ASP A 44 -13.89 3.66 16.73
CA ASP A 44 -15.22 4.04 17.19
C ASP A 44 -15.96 2.80 17.74
N ASP A 45 -17.24 2.96 18.10
CA ASP A 45 -18.05 1.86 18.64
C ASP A 45 -18.25 0.68 17.65
N GLN A 46 -17.91 0.87 16.36
CA GLN A 46 -18.10 -0.12 15.30
C GLN A 46 -16.77 -0.70 14.76
N HIS A 47 -15.65 0.02 14.89
CA HIS A 47 -14.35 -0.38 14.36
C HIS A 47 -13.25 -0.24 15.41
N SER A 48 -12.40 -1.27 15.52
CA SER A 48 -11.16 -1.13 16.29
C SER A 48 -10.26 -0.07 15.65
N SER A 49 -9.36 0.52 16.43
CA SER A 49 -8.36 1.48 15.98
C SER A 49 -7.47 0.89 14.88
N ALA A 50 -7.12 -0.39 15.00
CA ALA A 50 -6.41 -1.10 13.94
C ALA A 50 -7.22 -1.14 12.63
N GLN A 51 -8.50 -1.50 12.68
CA GLN A 51 -9.38 -1.56 11.51
C GLN A 51 -9.59 -0.18 10.86
N ALA A 52 -9.89 0.83 11.68
CA ALA A 52 -10.07 2.21 11.26
C ALA A 52 -8.79 2.81 10.62
N THR A 53 -7.62 2.28 10.98
CA THR A 53 -6.34 2.64 10.36
C THR A 53 -6.09 1.87 9.06
N ILE A 54 -6.33 0.55 9.06
CA ILE A 54 -5.98 -0.35 7.97
C ILE A 54 -6.88 -0.17 6.75
N ALA A 55 -8.19 0.01 6.94
CA ALA A 55 -9.13 0.06 5.81
C ALA A 55 -8.83 1.23 4.85
N PRO A 56 -8.63 2.48 5.33
CA PRO A 56 -8.18 3.57 4.47
C PRO A 56 -6.80 3.31 3.85
N ALA A 57 -5.86 2.75 4.62
CA ALA A 57 -4.52 2.44 4.15
C ALA A 57 -4.53 1.46 2.97
N LEU A 58 -5.36 0.42 3.05
CA LEU A 58 -5.51 -0.59 2.00
C LEU A 58 -6.11 0.02 0.72
N ASN A 59 -7.11 0.89 0.84
CA ASN A 59 -7.71 1.57 -0.31
C ASN A 59 -6.70 2.47 -1.04
N VAL A 60 -5.95 3.27 -0.28
CA VAL A 60 -4.92 4.15 -0.84
C VAL A 60 -3.80 3.34 -1.50
N PHE A 61 -3.32 2.29 -0.83
CA PHE A 61 -2.29 1.42 -1.40
C PHE A 61 -2.78 0.72 -2.67
N ALA A 62 -4.02 0.25 -2.68
CA ALA A 62 -4.62 -0.39 -3.84
C ALA A 62 -4.71 0.55 -5.05
N LEU A 63 -5.18 1.78 -4.84
CA LEU A 63 -5.23 2.79 -5.89
C LEU A 63 -3.82 3.07 -6.43
N ALA A 64 -2.83 3.21 -5.55
CA ALA A 64 -1.45 3.46 -5.94
C ALA A 64 -0.87 2.29 -6.76
N MET A 65 -1.09 1.04 -6.35
CA MET A 65 -0.58 -0.14 -7.05
C MET A 65 -1.25 -0.34 -8.42
N LEU A 66 -2.54 -0.04 -8.55
CA LEU A 66 -3.22 -0.04 -9.85
C LEU A 66 -2.66 1.06 -10.76
N GLY A 67 -2.47 2.26 -10.23
CA GLY A 67 -1.81 3.36 -10.95
C GLY A 67 -0.40 2.97 -11.42
N PHE A 68 0.38 2.32 -10.54
CA PHE A 68 1.71 1.79 -10.87
C PHE A 68 1.66 0.71 -11.95
N ALA A 69 0.69 -0.20 -11.92
CA ALA A 69 0.57 -1.25 -12.95
C ALA A 69 0.35 -0.65 -14.36
N VAL A 70 -0.37 0.47 -14.44
CA VAL A 70 -0.64 1.19 -15.69
C VAL A 70 0.55 2.05 -16.10
N ALA A 71 1.04 2.91 -15.20
CA ALA A 71 2.07 3.93 -15.49
C ALA A 71 3.51 3.43 -15.35
N GLY A 72 3.73 2.27 -14.72
CA GLY A 72 5.04 1.72 -14.37
C GLY A 72 6.07 1.65 -15.51
N PRO A 73 5.70 1.34 -16.78
CA PRO A 73 6.67 1.37 -17.89
C PRO A 73 7.24 2.76 -18.19
N LEU A 74 6.54 3.83 -17.79
CA LEU A 74 6.99 5.21 -17.98
C LEU A 74 7.99 5.63 -16.90
N PHE A 75 8.15 4.83 -15.85
CA PHE A 75 8.94 5.20 -14.68
C PHE A 75 10.36 4.65 -14.77
N THR A 76 11.33 5.53 -14.57
CA THR A 76 12.71 5.13 -14.28
C THR A 76 12.78 4.32 -12.97
N PRO A 77 13.80 3.49 -12.75
CA PRO A 77 13.92 2.71 -11.52
C PRO A 77 13.84 3.56 -10.24
N SER A 78 14.47 4.74 -10.25
CA SER A 78 14.42 5.69 -9.14
C SER A 78 13.01 6.22 -8.91
N LEU A 79 12.27 6.54 -9.99
CA LEU A 79 10.90 7.00 -9.90
C LEU A 79 9.95 5.90 -9.40
N GLN A 80 10.21 4.64 -9.75
CA GLN A 80 9.45 3.50 -9.21
C GLN A 80 9.62 3.37 -7.69
N VAL A 81 10.85 3.49 -7.20
CA VAL A 81 11.14 3.46 -5.76
C VAL A 81 10.51 4.66 -5.06
N ALA A 82 10.65 5.87 -5.61
CA ALA A 82 10.05 7.08 -5.06
C ALA A 82 8.52 6.99 -5.00
N PHE A 83 7.89 6.48 -6.07
CA PHE A 83 6.46 6.24 -6.12
C PHE A 83 6.02 5.25 -5.05
N ASN A 84 6.75 4.14 -4.88
CA ASN A 84 6.45 3.16 -3.84
C ASN A 84 6.55 3.76 -2.43
N LEU A 85 7.63 4.50 -2.16
CA LEU A 85 7.81 5.18 -0.86
C LEU A 85 6.66 6.15 -0.59
N ALA A 86 6.31 6.99 -1.58
CA ALA A 86 5.20 7.92 -1.46
C ALA A 86 3.86 7.18 -1.21
N ALA A 87 3.59 6.12 -1.98
CA ALA A 87 2.39 5.30 -1.82
C ALA A 87 2.30 4.68 -0.42
N ALA A 88 3.41 4.12 0.09
CA ALA A 88 3.45 3.52 1.42
C ALA A 88 3.28 4.55 2.54
N ILE A 89 3.90 5.73 2.43
CA ILE A 89 3.73 6.83 3.40
C ILE A 89 2.29 7.32 3.43
N ILE A 90 1.72 7.60 2.25
CA ILE A 90 0.35 8.11 2.15
C ILE A 90 -0.63 7.04 2.63
N ALA A 91 -0.42 5.77 2.29
CA ALA A 91 -1.26 4.66 2.75
C ALA A 91 -1.21 4.51 4.27
N ALA A 92 -0.02 4.43 4.88
CA ALA A 92 0.13 4.28 6.32
C ALA A 92 -0.49 5.44 7.11
N GLY A 93 -0.41 6.67 6.58
CA GLY A 93 -1.01 7.85 7.17
C GLY A 93 -2.50 8.03 6.85
N ALA A 94 -3.08 7.26 5.93
CA ALA A 94 -4.42 7.54 5.39
C ALA A 94 -5.51 7.59 6.47
N GLY A 95 -5.56 6.59 7.36
CA GLY A 95 -6.55 6.55 8.44
C GLY A 95 -6.40 7.73 9.41
N PRO A 96 -5.21 7.93 10.02
CA PRO A 96 -4.99 9.02 10.96
C PRO A 96 -5.16 10.41 10.36
N LEU A 97 -4.72 10.62 9.12
CA LEU A 97 -4.91 11.89 8.40
C LEU A 97 -6.39 12.12 8.10
N LEU A 98 -7.11 11.10 7.63
CA LEU A 98 -8.55 11.19 7.41
C LEU A 98 -9.26 11.54 8.72
N ALA A 99 -8.91 10.88 9.82
CA ALA A 99 -9.54 11.16 11.10
C ALA A 99 -9.22 12.57 11.64
N ARG A 100 -7.99 13.05 11.43
CA ARG A 100 -7.57 14.40 11.79
C ARG A 100 -8.27 15.48 10.99
N PHE A 101 -8.40 15.30 9.67
CA PHE A 101 -8.94 16.33 8.79
C PHE A 101 -10.46 16.24 8.60
N ALA A 102 -11.02 15.04 8.46
CA ALA A 102 -12.45 14.85 8.25
C ALA A 102 -13.26 14.95 9.55
N TYR A 103 -12.68 14.52 10.68
CA TYR A 103 -13.36 14.55 11.99
C TYR A 103 -12.78 15.59 12.96
N ALA A 104 -11.89 16.47 12.49
CA ALA A 104 -11.28 17.56 13.26
C ALA A 104 -10.64 17.14 14.61
N ARG A 105 -10.17 15.89 14.71
CA ARG A 105 -9.48 15.38 15.91
C ARG A 105 -8.03 15.84 15.93
N THR A 106 -7.63 16.57 16.98
CA THR A 106 -6.26 17.10 17.13
C THR A 106 -5.35 16.23 17.99
N ASP A 107 -5.92 15.25 18.68
CA ASP A 107 -5.30 14.33 19.64
C ASP A 107 -4.77 13.04 19.00
N ILE A 108 -4.76 12.95 17.67
CA ILE A 108 -4.33 11.74 16.96
C ILE A 108 -2.82 11.76 16.74
N ASP A 109 -2.15 10.77 17.34
CA ASP A 109 -0.76 10.45 17.01
C ASP A 109 -0.66 9.83 15.61
N LEU A 110 0.03 10.54 14.72
CA LEU A 110 0.29 10.09 13.34
C LEU A 110 1.42 9.05 13.27
N PHE A 111 2.29 9.02 14.29
CA PHE A 111 3.47 8.16 14.34
C PHE A 111 3.32 7.16 15.48
N THR A 112 2.56 6.11 15.23
CA THR A 112 2.41 4.98 16.15
C THR A 112 3.08 3.73 15.60
N PRO A 113 3.41 2.73 16.44
CA PRO A 113 3.96 1.46 15.96
C PRO A 113 3.08 0.79 14.88
N GLY A 114 1.75 0.88 15.00
CA GLY A 114 0.82 0.37 13.98
C GLY A 114 1.00 1.06 12.62
N THR A 115 1.09 2.39 12.59
CA THR A 115 1.36 3.14 11.33
C THR A 115 2.74 2.83 10.76
N ALA A 116 3.76 2.69 11.60
CA ALA A 116 5.11 2.33 11.17
C ALA A 116 5.16 0.91 10.57
N ALA A 117 4.40 -0.03 11.13
CA ALA A 117 4.28 -1.38 10.60
C ALA A 117 3.60 -1.39 9.22
N LEU A 118 2.52 -0.61 9.03
CA LEU A 118 1.87 -0.45 7.72
C LEU A 118 2.80 0.19 6.69
N LEU A 119 3.53 1.23 7.08
CA LEU A 119 4.54 1.84 6.22
C LEU A 119 5.58 0.81 5.77
N THR A 120 6.11 0.04 6.72
CA THR A 120 7.12 -0.98 6.45
C THR A 120 6.57 -2.06 5.52
N ALA A 121 5.35 -2.54 5.77
CA ALA A 121 4.69 -3.52 4.90
C ALA A 121 4.51 -2.97 3.48
N GLY A 122 4.05 -1.72 3.33
CA GLY A 122 3.88 -1.08 2.03
C GLY A 122 5.18 -0.96 1.25
N ILE A 123 6.26 -0.53 1.93
CA ILE A 123 7.60 -0.44 1.33
C ILE A 123 8.06 -1.82 0.84
N LEU A 124 7.99 -2.84 1.70
CA LEU A 124 8.44 -4.20 1.35
C LEU A 124 7.67 -4.78 0.17
N VAL A 125 6.34 -4.64 0.18
CA VAL A 125 5.47 -5.14 -0.89
C VAL A 125 5.80 -4.45 -2.22
N GLY A 126 5.92 -3.13 -2.24
CA GLY A 126 6.22 -2.45 -3.50
C GLY A 126 7.66 -2.65 -3.98
N LEU A 127 8.64 -2.85 -3.09
CA LEU A 127 9.98 -3.27 -3.50
C LEU A 127 9.96 -4.67 -4.11
N MET A 128 9.17 -5.59 -3.54
CA MET A 128 8.96 -6.93 -4.11
C MET A 128 8.29 -6.85 -5.49
N LEU A 129 7.32 -5.95 -5.67
CA LEU A 129 6.67 -5.69 -6.97
C LEU A 129 7.67 -5.15 -8.01
N ILE A 130 8.49 -4.18 -7.65
CA ILE A 130 9.53 -3.62 -8.52
C ILE A 130 10.54 -4.70 -8.92
N TRP A 131 10.94 -5.56 -7.97
CA TRP A 131 11.84 -6.67 -8.26
C TRP A 131 11.18 -7.71 -9.18
N ALA A 132 9.93 -8.07 -8.93
CA ALA A 132 9.19 -9.05 -9.73
C ALA A 132 9.01 -8.55 -11.17
N THR A 133 8.62 -7.28 -11.36
CA THR A 133 8.49 -6.68 -12.69
C THR A 133 9.80 -6.70 -13.48
N LYS A 134 10.95 -6.45 -12.84
CA LYS A 134 12.27 -6.55 -13.47
C LYS A 134 12.65 -7.97 -13.88
N ARG A 135 12.42 -8.96 -13.02
CA ARG A 135 12.73 -10.38 -13.33
C ARG A 135 11.84 -10.97 -14.42
N LEU A 136 10.65 -10.41 -14.56
CA LEU A 136 9.63 -10.87 -15.48
C LEU A 136 9.70 -10.15 -16.83
N ALA A 137 10.53 -9.11 -16.98
CA ALA A 137 10.77 -8.46 -18.27
C ALA A 137 11.46 -9.45 -19.24
N PRO A 138 11.03 -9.55 -20.50
CA PRO A 138 11.71 -10.37 -21.49
C PRO A 138 13.15 -9.86 -21.71
N LEU A 139 14.11 -10.78 -21.81
CA LEU A 139 15.49 -10.45 -22.15
C LEU A 139 15.52 -9.68 -23.47
N PRO A 140 16.34 -8.63 -23.61
CA PRO A 140 16.58 -8.03 -24.92
C PRO A 140 17.20 -9.12 -25.82
N HIS A 141 16.47 -9.48 -26.87
CA HIS A 141 16.98 -10.24 -28.00
C HIS A 141 17.66 -9.30 -28.98
#